data_AF-A0ABD0R310-F1
#
_entry.id   AF-A0ABD0R310-F1
#
_cell.length_a   1.000
_cell.length_b   1.000
_cell.length_c   1.000
_cell.angle_alpha   90.00
_cell.angle_beta   90.00
_cell.angle_gamma   90.00
#
_symmetry.space_group_name_H-M   'P 1'
#
loop_
_entity.id
_entity.type
_entity.pdbx_description
1 polymer ?
#
loop_
_entity_poly.entity_id
_entity_poly.type
_entity_poly.pdbx_seq_one_letter_code
_entity_poly.pdbx_strand_id
1 'polypeptide(L)'
;AFEEAVLQLLLNILSQCGVAFPTSCPASSEEASSTPNLSMPRDDLALEVQEAWDDVRFSLRSHLLGKLQMMTEPSQTEGELSKIFYLQQLLFLYPETKVFSWYQHLQIKAVLSVLRNCQSCIPGGEKGFDRLSLGFQRASPALCSMLREEIHVLNGVAEPYNILAFLNHVYLNTVAQELGVLMDKEIETALKDNTTHSMKGGKLSSK
;
A
#
# COMPACT_ATOMS: atom_id res chain seq x y z
N ALA A 1 -3.70 14.74 -17.90
CA ALA A 1 -4.58 15.84 -18.39
C ALA A 1 -5.72 15.25 -19.22
N PHE A 2 -5.40 14.37 -20.15
CA PHE A 2 -6.38 13.56 -20.86
C PHE A 2 -7.16 12.63 -19.92
N GLU A 3 -6.47 11.92 -19.03
CA GLU A 3 -7.06 10.97 -18.06
C GLU A 3 -8.07 11.65 -17.13
N GLU A 4 -7.74 12.86 -16.65
CA GLU A 4 -8.63 13.66 -15.80
C GLU A 4 -9.90 14.09 -16.56
N ALA A 5 -9.76 14.50 -17.82
CA ALA A 5 -10.89 14.87 -18.67
C ALA A 5 -11.81 13.67 -18.96
N VAL A 6 -11.22 12.49 -19.20
CA VAL A 6 -11.97 11.23 -19.38
C VAL A 6 -12.72 10.88 -18.10
N LEU A 7 -12.06 10.94 -16.94
CA LEU A 7 -12.71 10.65 -15.65
C LEU A 7 -13.89 11.59 -15.38
N GLN A 8 -13.69 12.90 -15.58
CA GLN A 8 -14.76 13.89 -15.40
C GLN A 8 -15.94 13.64 -16.36
N LEU A 9 -15.65 13.26 -17.61
CA LEU A 9 -16.69 12.89 -18.57
C LEU A 9 -17.50 11.67 -18.09
N LEU A 10 -16.83 10.63 -17.60
CA LEU A 10 -17.50 9.41 -17.10
C LEU A 10 -18.40 9.71 -15.90
N LEU A 11 -17.93 10.52 -14.94
CA LEU A 11 -18.73 10.95 -13.79
C LEU A 11 -19.94 11.79 -14.19
N ASN A 12 -19.76 12.68 -15.18
CA ASN A 12 -20.86 13.49 -15.72
C ASN A 12 -21.91 12.60 -16.41
N ILE A 13 -21.47 11.61 -17.19
CA ILE A 13 -22.36 10.65 -17.85
C ILE A 13 -23.12 9.82 -16.81
N LEU A 14 -22.45 9.31 -15.77
CA LEU A 14 -23.11 8.59 -14.67
C LEU A 14 -24.20 9.44 -14.01
N SER A 15 -23.86 10.67 -13.63
CA SER A 15 -24.76 11.56 -12.88
C SER A 15 -25.93 12.07 -13.71
N GLN A 16 -25.75 12.29 -15.01
CA GLN A 16 -26.80 12.82 -15.88
C GLN A 16 -27.67 11.72 -16.50
N CYS A 17 -27.08 10.56 -16.80
CA CYS A 17 -27.74 9.50 -17.56
C CYS A 17 -28.10 8.28 -16.70
N GLY A 18 -27.59 8.16 -15.48
CA GLY A 18 -27.85 7.01 -14.60
C GLY A 18 -27.30 5.70 -15.14
N VAL A 19 -26.32 5.74 -16.04
CA VAL A 19 -25.75 4.55 -16.68
C VAL A 19 -24.69 3.92 -15.79
N ALA A 20 -24.76 2.61 -15.58
CA ALA A 20 -23.70 1.88 -14.92
C ALA A 20 -22.61 1.52 -15.93
N PHE A 21 -21.34 1.70 -15.54
CA PHE A 21 -20.22 1.25 -16.34
C PHE A 21 -19.94 -0.24 -16.10
N PRO A 22 -19.41 -0.98 -17.09
CA PRO A 22 -19.15 -2.39 -16.93
C PRO A 22 -18.18 -2.65 -15.77
N THR A 23 -18.65 -3.23 -14.68
CA THR A 23 -17.75 -3.80 -13.68
C THR A 23 -17.30 -5.15 -14.24
N SER A 24 -15.99 -5.44 -14.22
CA SER A 24 -15.44 -6.67 -14.79
C SER A 24 -16.34 -7.84 -14.45
N CYS A 25 -16.97 -8.46 -15.45
CA CYS A 25 -17.81 -9.63 -15.22
C CYS A 25 -16.99 -10.67 -14.44
N PRO A 26 -17.56 -11.32 -13.40
CA PRO A 26 -16.95 -12.51 -12.85
C PRO A 26 -17.11 -13.62 -13.89
N ALA A 27 -16.24 -13.62 -14.91
CA ALA A 27 -15.95 -14.85 -15.61
C ALA A 27 -15.21 -15.73 -14.59
N SER A 28 -15.86 -16.83 -14.16
CA SER A 28 -15.35 -17.86 -13.25
C SER A 28 -15.57 -17.64 -11.74
N SER A 29 -16.82 -17.69 -11.30
CA SER A 29 -17.17 -18.39 -10.06
C SER A 29 -18.24 -19.42 -10.40
N GLU A 30 -17.83 -20.67 -10.54
CA GLU A 30 -18.66 -21.82 -10.88
C GLU A 30 -19.65 -22.15 -9.74
N GLU A 31 -20.93 -22.36 -10.06
CA GLU A 31 -21.70 -23.43 -9.42
C GLU A 31 -22.50 -24.18 -10.50
N ALA A 32 -22.20 -25.47 -10.58
CA ALA A 32 -22.77 -26.42 -11.52
C ALA A 32 -24.29 -26.51 -11.36
N SER A 33 -25.03 -25.99 -12.33
CA SER A 33 -26.35 -26.56 -12.68
C SER A 33 -26.26 -27.11 -14.09
N SER A 34 -26.35 -28.44 -14.16
CA SER A 34 -26.36 -29.21 -15.39
C SER A 34 -27.67 -28.93 -16.16
N THR A 35 -27.66 -27.92 -17.01
CA THR A 35 -28.61 -27.78 -18.12
C THR A 35 -27.83 -27.56 -19.41
N PRO A 36 -28.21 -28.21 -20.53
CA PRO A 36 -27.46 -28.11 -21.76
C PRO A 36 -27.63 -26.69 -22.32
N ASN A 37 -26.56 -25.90 -22.25
CA ASN A 37 -26.52 -24.58 -22.84
C ASN A 37 -26.70 -24.71 -24.36
N LEU A 38 -27.85 -24.28 -24.86
CA LEU A 38 -28.00 -23.82 -26.23
C LEU A 38 -26.95 -22.73 -26.43
N SER A 39 -26.02 -22.98 -27.35
CA SER A 39 -24.96 -22.06 -27.75
C SER A 39 -25.58 -20.74 -28.23
N MET A 40 -25.70 -19.78 -27.33
CA MET A 40 -26.00 -18.40 -27.68
C MET A 40 -24.83 -17.86 -28.52
N PRO A 41 -25.08 -17.16 -29.63
CA PRO A 41 -24.04 -16.50 -30.39
C PRO A 41 -23.21 -15.60 -29.45
N ARG A 42 -21.89 -15.74 -29.50
CA ARG A 42 -20.97 -14.83 -28.81
C ARG A 42 -21.15 -13.45 -29.46
N ASP A 43 -21.57 -12.47 -28.68
CA ASP A 43 -21.75 -11.10 -29.17
C ASP A 43 -20.36 -10.44 -29.23
N ASP A 44 -19.72 -10.53 -30.40
CA ASP A 44 -18.36 -10.01 -30.63
C ASP A 44 -18.28 -8.50 -30.35
N LEU A 45 -19.39 -7.75 -30.56
CA LEU A 45 -19.45 -6.32 -30.24
C LEU A 45 -19.39 -6.07 -28.73
N ALA A 46 -20.07 -6.88 -27.93
CA ALA A 46 -20.03 -6.77 -26.47
C ALA A 46 -18.63 -7.06 -25.92
N LEU A 47 -17.90 -7.97 -26.56
CA LEU A 47 -16.50 -8.26 -26.22
C LEU A 47 -15.59 -7.07 -26.56
N GLU A 48 -15.70 -6.51 -27.76
CA GLU A 48 -14.91 -5.35 -28.18
C GLU A 48 -15.15 -4.14 -27.26
N VAL A 49 -16.40 -3.89 -26.86
CA VAL A 49 -16.75 -2.83 -25.90
C VAL A 49 -16.14 -3.11 -24.52
N GLN A 50 -16.15 -4.36 -24.06
CA GLN A 50 -15.56 -4.74 -22.78
C GLN A 50 -14.03 -4.56 -22.79
N GLU A 51 -13.35 -4.98 -23.87
CA GLU A 51 -11.90 -4.82 -24.03
C GLU A 51 -11.52 -3.33 -24.06
N ALA A 52 -12.22 -2.52 -24.84
CA ALA A 52 -11.99 -1.07 -24.90
C ALA A 52 -12.20 -0.41 -23.52
N TRP A 53 -13.22 -0.85 -22.77
CA TRP A 53 -13.46 -0.36 -21.42
C TRP A 53 -12.39 -0.79 -20.42
N ASP A 54 -11.87 -2.01 -20.54
CA ASP A 54 -10.77 -2.50 -19.71
C ASP A 54 -9.50 -1.66 -19.91
N ASP A 55 -9.19 -1.27 -21.15
CA ASP A 55 -8.08 -0.38 -21.48
C ASP A 55 -8.24 1.01 -20.85
N VAL A 56 -9.45 1.60 -20.95
CA VAL A 56 -9.76 2.89 -20.31
C VAL A 56 -9.59 2.78 -18.80
N ARG A 57 -10.16 1.76 -18.16
CA ARG A 57 -10.03 1.54 -16.71
C ARG A 57 -8.59 1.31 -16.29
N PHE A 58 -7.80 0.60 -17.07
CA PHE A 58 -6.39 0.36 -16.79
C PHE A 58 -5.59 1.67 -16.81
N SER A 59 -5.81 2.49 -17.84
CA SER A 59 -5.16 3.79 -18.00
C SER A 59 -5.49 4.71 -16.81
N LEU A 60 -6.79 4.87 -16.51
CA LEU A 60 -7.25 5.69 -15.39
C LEU A 60 -6.71 5.18 -14.04
N ARG A 61 -6.76 3.87 -13.79
CA ARG A 61 -6.17 3.29 -12.58
C ARG A 61 -4.71 3.66 -12.42
N SER A 62 -3.92 3.49 -13.49
CA SER A 62 -2.48 3.74 -13.45
C SER A 62 -2.18 5.20 -13.17
N HIS A 63 -2.97 6.10 -13.75
CA HIS A 63 -2.91 7.53 -13.46
C HIS A 63 -3.21 7.85 -11.98
N LEU A 64 -4.33 7.34 -11.47
CA LEU A 64 -4.80 7.58 -10.10
C LEU A 64 -3.83 7.00 -9.05
N LEU A 65 -3.33 5.78 -9.26
CA LEU A 65 -2.32 5.18 -8.39
C LEU A 65 -0.99 5.95 -8.44
N GLY A 66 -0.61 6.45 -9.62
CA GLY A 66 0.55 7.33 -9.76
C GLY A 66 0.40 8.61 -8.93
N LYS A 67 -0.78 9.23 -8.95
CA LYS A 67 -1.09 10.41 -8.12
C LYS A 67 -1.01 10.10 -6.62
N LEU A 68 -1.65 9.02 -6.17
CA LEU A 68 -1.59 8.59 -4.78
C LEU A 68 -0.16 8.30 -4.32
N GLN A 69 0.64 7.65 -5.16
CA GLN A 69 2.05 7.36 -4.84
C GLN A 69 2.86 8.65 -4.64
N MET A 70 2.70 9.66 -5.50
CA MET A 70 3.41 10.93 -5.38
C MET A 70 3.06 11.68 -4.08
N MET A 71 1.81 11.58 -3.62
CA MET A 71 1.34 12.20 -2.36
C MET A 71 1.76 11.44 -1.10
N THR A 72 2.25 10.22 -1.28
CA THR A 72 2.76 9.41 -0.18
C THR A 72 4.22 9.76 0.13
N GLU A 73 4.89 10.46 -0.78
CA GLU A 73 6.25 10.94 -0.58
C GLU A 73 6.29 12.22 0.29
N PRO A 74 7.24 12.35 1.24
CA PRO A 74 7.28 13.44 2.22
C PRO A 74 7.44 14.87 1.66
N SER A 75 7.68 15.01 0.35
CA SER A 75 8.07 16.26 -0.30
C SER A 75 6.93 17.00 -1.00
N GLN A 76 5.71 16.43 -1.05
CA GLN A 76 4.60 17.00 -1.79
C GLN A 76 3.41 17.35 -0.89
N THR A 77 3.09 18.64 -0.86
CA THR A 77 1.99 19.27 -0.10
C THR A 77 0.64 19.17 -0.84
N GLU A 78 0.33 18.05 -1.49
CA GLU A 78 -1.04 17.83 -1.97
C GLU A 78 -1.82 17.15 -0.83
N GLY A 79 -2.81 17.87 -0.30
CA GLY A 79 -3.43 17.60 1.01
C GLY A 79 -4.36 16.39 1.05
N GLU A 80 -4.80 16.04 2.26
CA GLU A 80 -5.62 14.87 2.61
C GLU A 80 -6.90 14.76 1.75
N LEU A 81 -7.52 15.90 1.42
CA LEU A 81 -8.72 15.98 0.56
C LEU A 81 -8.46 15.42 -0.85
N SER A 82 -7.24 15.57 -1.37
CA SER A 82 -6.85 15.02 -2.66
C SER A 82 -6.77 13.49 -2.63
N LYS A 83 -6.25 12.89 -1.54
CA LYS A 83 -6.19 11.43 -1.39
C LYS A 83 -7.57 10.80 -1.35
N ILE A 84 -8.50 11.39 -0.60
CA ILE A 84 -9.91 10.96 -0.54
C ILE A 84 -10.50 10.98 -1.95
N PHE A 85 -10.31 12.07 -2.69
CA PHE A 85 -10.80 12.18 -4.06
C PHE A 85 -10.29 11.03 -4.94
N TYR A 86 -8.98 10.82 -5.05
CA TYR A 86 -8.44 9.76 -5.92
C TYR A 86 -8.89 8.34 -5.50
N LEU A 87 -9.05 8.09 -4.20
CA LEU A 87 -9.58 6.81 -3.72
C LEU A 87 -11.05 6.62 -4.12
N GLN A 88 -11.89 7.65 -4.00
CA GLN A 88 -13.28 7.60 -4.47
C GLN A 88 -13.35 7.33 -5.98
N GLN A 89 -12.45 7.93 -6.76
CA GLN A 89 -12.36 7.67 -8.20
C GLN A 89 -11.94 6.23 -8.51
N LEU A 90 -11.03 5.65 -7.73
CA LEU A 90 -10.67 4.24 -7.86
C LEU A 90 -11.83 3.32 -7.45
N LEU A 91 -12.59 3.66 -6.40
CA LEU A 91 -13.76 2.91 -5.94
C LEU A 91 -14.92 2.98 -6.95
N PHE A 92 -15.00 4.04 -7.73
CA PHE A 92 -15.90 4.11 -8.87
C PHE A 92 -15.52 3.12 -9.99
N LEU A 93 -14.22 2.90 -10.21
CA LEU A 93 -13.72 2.05 -11.31
C LEU A 93 -13.56 0.56 -10.94
N TYR A 94 -13.36 0.25 -9.65
CA TYR A 94 -12.99 -1.09 -9.17
C TYR A 94 -13.65 -1.45 -7.84
N PRO A 95 -13.83 -2.75 -7.55
CA PRO A 95 -14.28 -3.21 -6.25
C PRO A 95 -13.38 -2.73 -5.11
N GLU A 96 -14.01 -2.41 -3.98
CA GLU A 96 -13.37 -1.93 -2.74
C GLU A 96 -12.15 -2.77 -2.33
N THR A 97 -12.26 -4.10 -2.38
CA THR A 97 -11.19 -5.03 -2.01
C THR A 97 -9.91 -4.84 -2.83
N LYS A 98 -10.04 -4.55 -4.13
CA LYS A 98 -8.88 -4.28 -5.00
C LYS A 98 -8.28 -2.92 -4.73
N VAL A 99 -9.13 -1.90 -4.58
CA VAL A 99 -8.69 -0.53 -4.31
C VAL A 99 -7.90 -0.47 -3.01
N PHE A 100 -8.44 -1.04 -1.93
CA PHE A 100 -7.74 -1.06 -0.66
C PHE A 100 -6.47 -1.91 -0.72
N SER A 101 -6.45 -3.05 -1.41
CA SER A 101 -5.21 -3.81 -1.57
C SER A 101 -4.09 -2.99 -2.23
N TRP A 102 -4.38 -2.22 -3.27
CA TRP A 102 -3.37 -1.35 -3.91
C TRP A 102 -2.93 -0.21 -2.99
N TYR A 103 -3.88 0.41 -2.30
CA TYR A 103 -3.58 1.51 -1.41
C TYR A 103 -2.78 1.07 -0.18
N GLN A 104 -3.11 -0.09 0.42
CA GLN A 104 -2.32 -0.74 1.46
C GLN A 104 -0.86 -0.92 1.02
N HIS A 105 -0.62 -1.39 -0.21
CA HIS A 105 0.73 -1.58 -0.73
C HIS A 105 1.52 -0.27 -0.85
N LEU A 106 0.87 0.82 -1.26
CA LEU A 106 1.49 2.14 -1.29
C LEU A 106 1.89 2.60 0.12
N GLN A 107 0.98 2.45 1.08
CA GLN A 107 1.22 2.90 2.46
C GLN A 107 2.25 2.04 3.20
N ILE A 108 2.26 0.72 2.98
CA ILE A 108 3.29 -0.17 3.53
C ILE A 108 4.68 0.27 3.07
N LYS A 109 4.84 0.60 1.77
CA LYS A 109 6.11 1.11 1.25
C LYS A 109 6.53 2.42 1.92
N ALA A 110 5.57 3.32 2.15
CA ALA A 110 5.81 4.58 2.82
C ALA A 110 6.29 4.40 4.26
N VAL A 111 5.60 3.55 5.03
CA VAL A 111 5.95 3.21 6.41
C VAL A 111 7.36 2.62 6.47
N LEU A 112 7.68 1.68 5.57
CA LEU A 112 9.02 1.09 5.47
C LEU A 112 10.08 2.13 5.10
N SER A 113 9.77 3.07 4.20
CA SER A 113 10.68 4.16 3.82
C SER A 113 11.05 5.00 5.04
N VAL A 114 10.05 5.42 5.83
CA VAL A 114 10.29 6.19 7.07
C VAL A 114 11.16 5.41 8.06
N LEU A 115 10.81 4.15 8.33
CA LEU A 115 11.56 3.30 9.26
C LEU A 115 13.03 3.14 8.85
N ARG A 116 13.29 2.95 7.55
CA ARG A 116 14.64 2.72 7.02
C ARG A 116 15.45 4.01 6.94
N ASN A 117 14.86 5.12 6.52
CA ASN A 117 15.53 6.42 6.43
C ASN A 117 15.97 6.93 7.81
N CYS A 118 15.16 6.71 8.84
CA CYS A 118 15.52 7.11 10.20
C CYS A 118 16.68 6.31 10.79
N GLN A 119 16.93 5.09 10.28
CA GLN A 119 18.11 4.29 10.67
C GLN A 119 19.38 4.70 9.94
N SER A 120 19.28 5.08 8.66
CA SER A 120 20.45 5.49 7.87
C SER A 120 21.00 6.86 8.26
N CYS A 121 20.15 7.75 8.80
CA CYS A 121 20.51 9.14 9.11
C CYS A 121 21.04 9.36 10.54
N ILE A 122 21.56 8.31 11.21
CA ILE A 122 22.08 8.43 12.57
C ILE A 122 23.58 8.81 12.53
N PRO A 123 23.96 10.08 12.84
CA PRO A 123 25.35 10.49 12.88
C PRO A 123 25.92 10.16 14.27
N GLY A 124 26.94 9.30 14.35
CA GLY A 124 27.69 9.08 15.58
C GLY A 124 27.84 7.62 16.01
N GLY A 125 28.73 7.37 16.97
CA GLY A 125 29.26 6.07 17.38
C GLY A 125 28.29 5.15 18.16
N GLU A 126 26.99 5.37 18.06
CA GLU A 126 25.96 4.48 18.60
C GLU A 126 25.96 3.18 17.81
N LYS A 127 26.02 2.04 18.51
CA LYS A 127 26.07 0.70 17.94
C LYS A 127 25.01 -0.15 18.61
N GLY A 128 24.72 -1.32 18.06
CA GLY A 128 23.84 -2.23 18.75
C GLY A 128 22.39 -1.75 18.78
N PHE A 129 21.70 -2.18 19.82
CA PHE A 129 20.32 -1.84 20.12
C PHE A 129 20.10 -0.34 20.40
N ASP A 130 21.12 0.39 20.85
CA ASP A 130 21.01 1.84 21.09
C ASP A 130 20.73 2.61 19.79
N ARG A 131 21.41 2.22 18.70
CA ARG A 131 21.16 2.78 17.37
C ARG A 131 19.74 2.45 16.88
N LEU A 132 19.27 1.22 17.12
CA LEU A 132 17.92 0.81 16.74
C LEU A 132 16.85 1.62 17.50
N SER A 133 17.04 1.78 18.82
CA SER A 133 16.17 2.59 19.68
C SER A 133 16.08 4.04 19.20
N LEU A 134 17.23 4.67 18.93
CA LEU A 134 17.26 6.05 18.45
C LEU A 134 16.64 6.19 17.06
N GLY A 135 16.88 5.24 16.16
CA GLY A 135 16.25 5.21 14.84
C GLY A 135 14.73 5.17 14.93
N PHE A 136 14.18 4.32 15.80
CA PHE A 136 12.74 4.24 16.00
C PHE A 136 12.18 5.49 16.69
N GLN A 137 12.90 6.05 17.67
CA GLN A 137 12.53 7.30 18.32
C GLN A 137 12.39 8.44 17.31
N ARG A 138 13.28 8.51 16.31
CA ARG A 138 13.23 9.51 15.23
C ARG A 138 12.12 9.25 14.22
N ALA A 139 11.79 7.99 13.96
CA ALA A 139 10.70 7.62 13.05
C ALA A 139 9.31 7.88 13.66
N SER A 140 9.18 7.74 14.97
CA SER A 140 7.89 7.77 15.69
C SER A 140 7.02 9.01 15.39
N PRO A 141 7.53 10.26 15.36
CA PRO A 141 6.71 11.42 15.01
C PRO A 141 6.13 11.36 13.60
N ALA A 142 6.93 10.91 12.62
CA ALA A 142 6.48 10.77 11.24
C ALA A 142 5.42 9.67 11.10
N LEU A 143 5.64 8.52 11.75
CA LEU A 143 4.66 7.42 11.79
C LEU A 143 3.33 7.84 12.43
N CYS A 144 3.39 8.59 13.54
CA CYS A 144 2.20 9.14 14.19
C CYS A 144 1.45 10.12 13.29
N SER A 145 2.18 10.95 12.53
CA SER A 145 1.58 11.88 11.57
C SER A 145 0.89 11.14 10.42
N MET A 146 1.58 10.15 9.82
CA MET A 146 1.02 9.32 8.76
C MET A 146 -0.24 8.60 9.23
N LEU A 147 -0.24 8.04 10.45
CA LEU A 147 -1.39 7.33 10.99
C LEU A 147 -2.58 8.26 11.24
N ARG A 148 -2.34 9.50 11.68
CA ARG A 148 -3.39 10.52 11.85
C ARG A 148 -4.02 10.90 10.51
N GLU A 149 -3.20 11.20 9.51
CA GLU A 149 -3.66 11.51 8.16
C GLU A 149 -4.46 10.34 7.58
N GLU A 150 -3.96 9.12 7.74
CA GLU A 150 -4.61 7.93 7.20
C GLU A 150 -5.99 7.70 7.83
N ILE A 151 -6.15 7.93 9.14
CA ILE A 151 -7.46 7.90 9.78
C ILE A 151 -8.42 8.89 9.11
N HIS A 152 -7.95 10.10 8.79
CA HIS A 152 -8.80 11.09 8.12
C HIS A 152 -9.20 10.65 6.71
N VAL A 153 -8.24 10.15 5.92
CA VAL A 153 -8.48 9.67 4.56
C VAL A 153 -9.45 8.49 4.56
N LEU A 154 -9.22 7.48 5.40
CA LEU A 154 -10.05 6.28 5.45
C LEU A 154 -11.48 6.56 5.93
N ASN A 155 -11.67 7.52 6.85
CA ASN A 155 -13.02 7.95 7.24
C ASN A 155 -13.84 8.53 6.07
N GLY A 156 -13.17 9.02 5.00
CA GLY A 156 -13.84 9.52 3.80
C GLY A 156 -14.24 8.44 2.79
N VAL A 157 -13.76 7.20 2.94
CA VAL A 157 -13.88 6.16 1.90
C VAL A 157 -14.17 4.73 2.40
N ALA A 158 -14.12 4.46 3.71
CA ALA A 158 -14.21 3.12 4.27
C ALA A 158 -15.17 3.05 5.46
N GLU A 159 -15.80 1.89 5.64
CA GLU A 159 -16.57 1.57 6.84
C GLU A 159 -15.66 1.39 8.08
N PRO A 160 -16.11 1.75 9.30
CA PRO A 160 -15.25 1.77 10.49
C PRO A 160 -14.48 0.46 10.79
N TYR A 161 -15.09 -0.69 10.51
CA TYR A 161 -14.44 -1.99 10.73
C TYR A 161 -13.30 -2.25 9.74
N ASN A 162 -13.43 -1.79 8.49
CA ASN A 162 -12.38 -1.87 7.47
C ASN A 162 -11.21 -0.93 7.80
N ILE A 163 -11.50 0.23 8.41
CA ILE A 163 -10.46 1.16 8.87
C ILE A 163 -9.53 0.49 9.88
N LEU A 164 -10.09 -0.15 10.91
CA LEU A 164 -9.28 -0.84 11.92
C LEU A 164 -8.44 -1.97 11.33
N ALA A 165 -9.03 -2.78 10.45
CA ALA A 165 -8.31 -3.85 9.77
C ALA A 165 -7.16 -3.30 8.91
N PHE A 166 -7.40 -2.20 8.19
CA PHE A 166 -6.39 -1.51 7.38
C PHE A 166 -5.24 -0.99 8.25
N LEU A 167 -5.53 -0.23 9.30
CA LEU A 167 -4.51 0.38 10.16
C LEU A 167 -3.65 -0.69 10.85
N ASN A 168 -4.28 -1.78 11.30
CA ASN A 168 -3.55 -2.90 11.88
C ASN A 168 -2.61 -3.57 10.87
N HIS A 169 -3.10 -3.83 9.65
CA HIS A 169 -2.31 -4.48 8.61
C HIS A 169 -1.16 -3.59 8.10
N VAL A 170 -1.45 -2.31 7.82
CA VAL A 170 -0.51 -1.41 7.15
C VAL A 170 0.48 -0.78 8.10
N TYR A 171 0.06 -0.38 9.30
CA TYR A 171 0.93 0.35 10.23
C TYR A 171 1.47 -0.57 11.31
N LEU A 172 0.60 -1.16 12.13
CA LEU A 172 1.03 -1.90 13.32
C LEU A 172 1.83 -3.15 12.94
N ASN A 173 1.30 -3.97 12.03
CA ASN A 173 1.98 -5.18 11.58
C ASN A 173 3.26 -4.87 10.82
N THR A 174 3.26 -3.88 9.91
CA THR A 174 4.46 -3.49 9.17
C THR A 174 5.57 -3.00 10.11
N VAL A 175 5.23 -2.15 11.07
CA VAL A 175 6.19 -1.67 12.08
C VAL A 175 6.72 -2.83 12.92
N ALA A 176 5.85 -3.72 13.40
CA ALA A 176 6.25 -4.87 14.21
C ALA A 176 7.16 -5.83 13.42
N GLN A 177 6.83 -6.12 12.16
CA GLN A 177 7.62 -6.99 11.29
C GLN A 177 8.99 -6.39 10.99
N GLU A 178 9.06 -5.12 10.57
CA GLU A 178 10.35 -4.48 10.27
C GLU A 178 11.20 -4.36 11.54
N LEU A 179 10.60 -4.02 12.69
CA LEU A 179 11.32 -4.00 13.97
C LEU A 179 11.88 -5.38 14.34
N GLY A 180 11.11 -6.44 14.14
CA GLY A 180 11.58 -7.82 14.33
C GLY A 180 12.78 -8.16 13.45
N VAL A 181 12.72 -7.83 12.15
CA VAL A 181 13.84 -8.04 11.21
C VAL A 181 15.11 -7.29 11.65
N LEU A 182 14.96 -6.07 12.17
CA LEU A 182 16.09 -5.28 12.62
C LEU A 182 16.68 -5.79 13.93
N MET A 183 15.81 -6.25 14.83
CA MET A 183 16.23 -6.86 16.08
C MET A 183 17.02 -8.15 15.83
N ASP A 184 16.54 -9.02 14.92
CA ASP A 184 17.23 -10.25 14.54
C ASP A 184 18.62 -9.98 13.96
N LYS A 185 18.74 -8.96 13.09
CA LYS A 185 20.04 -8.52 12.54
C LYS A 185 21.00 -8.06 13.61
N GLU A 186 20.52 -7.32 14.61
CA GLU A 186 21.36 -6.82 15.69
C GLU A 186 21.77 -7.94 16.65
N ILE A 187 20.87 -8.90 16.93
CA ILE A 187 21.19 -10.13 17.68
C ILE A 187 22.29 -10.94 16.97
N GLU A 188 22.15 -11.15 15.65
CA GLU A 188 23.14 -11.88 14.85
C GLU A 188 24.50 -11.18 14.87
N THR A 189 24.51 -9.85 14.77
CA THR A 189 25.73 -9.04 14.84
C THR A 189 26.40 -9.15 16.21
N ALA A 190 25.63 -9.02 17.30
CA ALA A 190 26.14 -9.17 18.65
C ALA A 190 26.72 -10.58 18.92
N LEU A 191 26.08 -11.63 18.39
CA LEU A 191 26.58 -13.00 18.52
C LEU A 191 27.93 -13.19 17.80
N LYS A 192 28.06 -12.65 16.59
CA LYS A 192 29.31 -12.70 15.81
C LYS A 192 30.45 -11.98 16.53
N ASP A 193 30.20 -10.78 17.04
CA ASP A 193 31.20 -9.99 17.77
C ASP A 193 31.71 -10.75 19.01
N ASN A 194 30.80 -11.40 19.75
CA ASN A 194 31.17 -12.22 20.91
C ASN A 194 32.04 -13.44 20.53
N THR A 195 31.74 -14.13 19.43
CA THR A 195 32.57 -15.27 18.97
C THR A 195 33.97 -14.85 18.50
N THR A 196 34.11 -13.69 17.85
CA THR A 196 35.42 -13.20 17.40
C THR A 196 36.32 -12.75 18.56
N HIS A 197 35.73 -12.17 19.62
CA HIS A 197 36.46 -11.83 20.84
C HIS A 197 36.87 -13.06 21.66
N SER A 198 36.01 -14.10 21.71
CA SER A 198 36.32 -15.36 22.41
C SER A 198 37.54 -16.08 21.81
N MET A 199 37.70 -16.06 20.48
CA MET A 199 38.85 -16.69 19.81
C MET A 199 40.19 -15.95 20.03
N LYS A 200 40.18 -14.67 20.41
CA LYS A 200 41.41 -13.89 20.69
C LYS A 200 41.91 -13.99 22.14
N GLY A 201 41.10 -14.51 23.07
CA GLY A 201 41.47 -14.68 24.49
C GLY A 201 42.31 -15.93 24.79
N GLY A 202 42.47 -16.83 23.83
CA GLY A 202 43.20 -18.10 23.98
C GLY A 202 44.69 -18.01 23.67
N LYS A 203 45.44 -17.10 24.32
CA LYS A 203 46.90 -17.28 24.48
C LYS A 203 47.22 -17.31 25.96
N LEU A 204 47.17 -18.54 26.47
CA LEU A 204 47.64 -18.95 27.78
C LEU A 204 49.05 -18.41 28.04
N SER A 205 49.15 -17.67 29.13
CA SER A 205 50.35 -17.58 29.96
C SER A 205 50.86 -19.01 30.23
N SER A 206 52.08 -19.31 29.81
CA SER A 206 52.85 -20.44 30.32
C SER A 206 54.16 -19.89 30.88
N LYS A 207 54.33 -20.22 32.16
CA LYS A 207 55.48 -20.06 33.07
C LYS A 207 56.85 -19.94 32.42
#